data_AF-A0A645CEY7-F1
#
_entry.id   AF-A0A645CEY7-F1
#
_cell.length_a   1.000
_cell.length_b   1.000
_cell.length_c   1.000
_cell.angle_alpha   90.00
_cell.angle_beta   90.00
_cell.angle_gamma   90.00
#
_symmetry.space_group_name_H-M   'P 1'
#
loop_
_entity.id
_entity.type
_entity.pdbx_description
1 polymer ?
#
loop_
_entity_poly.entity_id
_entity_poly.type
_entity_poly.pdbx_seq_one_letter_code
_entity_poly.pdbx_strand_id
1 'polypeptide(L)' 'MAKLGSEQRTSIEYFYYESKSYADIVSLTGYTLEKVKSYIQNGKRNLKNCILRLRALNEEQRVQTRNT' A
#
# COMPACT_ATOMS: atom_id res chain seq x y z
N MET A 1 -8.20 4.60 -9.39
CA MET A 1 -6.89 4.25 -8.80
C MET A 1 -7.13 3.69 -7.40
N ALA A 2 -6.67 2.48 -7.06
CA ALA A 2 -6.73 2.00 -5.68
C ALA A 2 -5.61 2.66 -4.86
N LYS A 3 -5.78 3.95 -4.57
CA LYS A 3 -4.88 4.74 -3.74
C LYS A 3 -4.95 4.19 -2.32
N LEU A 4 -3.81 4.10 -1.62
CA LEU A 4 -3.86 3.79 -0.19
C LEU A 4 -4.65 4.89 0.51
N GLY A 5 -5.67 4.47 1.27
CA GLY A 5 -6.29 5.35 2.24
C GLY A 5 -5.25 5.86 3.25
N SER A 6 -5.51 7.00 3.87
CA SER A 6 -4.65 7.62 4.88
C SER A 6 -4.21 6.62 5.95
N GLU A 7 -5.14 5.84 6.46
CA GLU A 7 -4.93 4.91 7.56
C GLU A 7 -4.08 3.71 7.12
N GLN A 8 -4.26 3.24 5.88
CA GLN A 8 -3.41 2.20 5.31
C GLN A 8 -1.99 2.68 5.09
N ARG A 9 -1.83 3.93 4.60
CA ARG A 9 -0.53 4.58 4.43
C ARG A 9 0.19 4.69 5.77
N THR A 10 -0.42 5.35 6.76
CA THR A 10 0.16 5.53 8.09
C THR A 10 0.52 4.19 8.73
N SER A 11 -0.37 3.20 8.66
CA SER A 11 -0.10 1.88 9.25
C SER A 11 1.05 1.14 8.56
N ILE A 12 1.20 1.30 7.24
CA ILE A 12 2.31 0.72 6.47
C ILE A 12 3.62 1.44 6.75
N GLU A 13 3.59 2.77 6.83
CA GLU A 13 4.75 3.60 7.17
C GLU A 13 5.30 3.18 8.53
N TYR A 14 4.47 3.15 9.56
CA TYR A 14 4.90 2.71 10.88
C TYR A 14 5.38 1.26 10.91
N PHE A 15 4.68 0.33 10.26
CA PHE A 15 5.05 -1.09 10.33
C PHE A 15 6.33 -1.43 9.54
N TYR A 16 6.44 -0.97 8.29
CA TYR A 16 7.52 -1.38 7.40
C TYR A 16 8.73 -0.46 7.40
N TYR A 17 8.56 0.84 7.69
CA TYR A 17 9.66 1.81 7.68
C TYR A 17 10.15 2.14 9.08
N GLU A 18 9.25 2.22 10.05
CA GLU A 18 9.61 2.52 11.45
C GLU A 18 9.66 1.30 12.36
N SER A 19 9.41 0.10 11.81
CA SER A 19 9.44 -1.18 12.55
C SER A 19 8.58 -1.21 13.82
N LYS A 20 7.48 -0.46 13.84
CA LYS A 20 6.55 -0.43 14.98
C LYS A 20 5.74 -1.73 15.05
N SER A 21 5.52 -2.23 16.27
CA SER A 21 4.62 -3.36 16.49
C SER A 21 3.16 -2.94 16.30
N TYR A 22 2.23 -3.90 16.19
CA TYR A 22 0.80 -3.56 16.14
C TYR A 22 0.34 -2.81 17.39
N ALA A 23 0.89 -3.12 18.57
CA ALA A 23 0.56 -2.44 19.81
C ALA A 23 1.04 -0.99 19.81
N ASP A 24 2.25 -0.74 19.31
CA ASP A 24 2.78 0.62 19.16
C ASP A 24 1.90 1.44 18.21
N ILE A 25 1.48 0.86 17.08
CA ILE A 25 0.63 1.56 16.11
C ILE A 25 -0.74 1.87 16.70
N VAL A 26 -1.35 0.94 17.44
CA VAL A 26 -2.60 1.18 18.19
C VAL A 26 -2.43 2.36 19.14
N SER A 27 -1.34 2.37 19.92
CA SER A 27 -1.03 3.45 20.87
C SER A 27 -0.83 4.81 20.18
N LEU A 28 -0.09 4.83 19.07
CA LEU A 28 0.25 6.06 18.34
C LEU A 28 -0.93 6.66 17.57
N THR A 29 -1.86 5.83 17.09
CA THR A 29 -2.92 6.26 16.17
C THR A 29 -4.32 6.29 16.79
N GLY A 30 -4.53 5.56 17.90
CA GLY A 30 -5.85 5.32 18.46
C GLY A 30 -6.73 4.36 17.66
N TYR A 31 -6.20 3.73 16.60
CA TYR A 31 -6.93 2.71 15.85
C TYR A 31 -7.08 1.43 16.68
N THR A 32 -8.16 0.68 16.46
CA THR A 32 -8.28 -0.65 17.07
C THR A 32 -7.29 -1.63 16.46
N LEU A 33 -6.93 -2.69 17.19
CA LEU A 33 -5.99 -3.70 16.72
C LEU A 33 -6.46 -4.37 15.42
N GLU A 34 -7.76 -4.63 15.28
CA GLU A 34 -8.39 -5.20 14.09
C GLU A 34 -8.23 -4.27 12.88
N LYS A 35 -8.41 -2.97 13.10
CA LYS A 35 -8.21 -1.95 12.08
C LYS A 35 -6.74 -1.88 11.66
N VAL A 36 -5.79 -1.83 12.59
CA VAL A 36 -4.35 -1.82 12.28
C VAL A 36 -3.97 -3.02 11.41
N LYS A 37 -4.37 -4.23 11.81
CA LYS A 37 -4.12 -5.46 11.03
C LYS A 37 -4.72 -5.36 9.62
N SER A 38 -5.98 -4.94 9.52
CA SER A 38 -6.70 -4.79 8.25
C SER A 38 -6.04 -3.74 7.35
N TYR A 39 -5.61 -2.61 7.91
CA TYR A 39 -4.97 -1.51 7.18
C TYR A 39 -3.63 -1.93 6.60
N ILE A 40 -2.81 -2.66 7.37
CA ILE A 40 -1.52 -3.19 6.89
C ILE A 40 -1.76 -4.23 5.80
N GLN A 41 -2.65 -5.20 6.04
CA GLN A 41 -2.94 -6.27 5.08
C GLN A 41 -3.50 -5.74 3.77
N ASN A 42 -4.55 -4.92 3.83
CA ASN A 42 -5.19 -4.36 2.65
C ASN A 42 -4.31 -3.34 1.95
N GLY A 43 -3.57 -2.53 2.70
CA GLY A 43 -2.60 -1.61 2.13
C GLY A 43 -1.52 -2.35 1.33
N LYS A 44 -0.97 -3.46 1.85
CA LYS A 44 0.02 -4.29 1.13
C LYS A 44 -0.55 -4.86 -0.16
N ARG A 45 -1.79 -5.37 -0.11
CA ARG A 45 -2.49 -5.87 -1.31
C ARG A 45 -2.68 -4.76 -2.35
N ASN A 46 -3.09 -3.57 -1.91
CA ASN A 46 -3.29 -2.42 -2.78
C ASN A 46 -1.97 -1.94 -3.42
N LEU A 47 -0.87 -1.92 -2.67
CA LEU A 47 0.46 -1.62 -3.20
C LEU A 47 0.88 -2.61 -4.29
N LYS A 48 0.74 -3.92 -4.04
CA LYS A 48 1.04 -4.96 -5.04
C LYS A 48 0.25 -4.74 -6.33
N ASN A 49 -1.06 -4.52 -6.20
CA ASN A 49 -1.94 -4.29 -7.35
C ASN A 49 -1.56 -3.03 -8.14
N CYS A 50 -1.14 -1.98 -7.44
CA CYS A 50 -0.64 -0.75 -8.06
C CYS A 50 0.62 -1.03 -8.91
N ILE A 51 1.60 -1.72 -8.34
CA ILE A 51 2.86 -2.06 -9.03
C ILE A 51 2.60 -2.93 -10.26
N LEU A 52 1.76 -3.95 -10.14
CA LEU A 52 1.42 -4.83 -11.27
C LEU A 52 0.75 -4.04 -12.41
N ARG A 53 -0.17 -3.12 -12.09
CA ARG A 53 -0.82 -2.28 -13.09
C ARG A 53 0.15 -1.29 -13.74
N LEU A 54 1.06 -0.68 -12.97
CA LEU A 54 2.09 0.21 -13.52
C LEU A 54 3.00 -0.53 -14.51
N ARG A 55 3.36 -1.78 -14.23
CA ARG A 55 4.13 -2.62 -15.16
C ARG A 55 3.38 -2.86 -16.46
N ALA A 56 2.11 -3.27 -16.37
CA ALA A 56 1.26 -3.50 -17.55
C ALA A 56 1.13 -2.23 -18.41
N LEU A 57 0.87 -1.07 -17.79
CA LEU A 57 0.79 0.21 -18.52
C LEU A 57 2.11 0.59 -19.20
N ASN A 58 3.25 0.35 -18.54
CA ASN A 58 4.57 0.61 -19.13
C ASN A 58 4.86 -0.34 -20.31
N GLU A 59 4.39 -1.58 -20.25
CA GLU A 59 4.50 -2.55 -21.34
C GLU A 59 3.64 -2.13 -22.55
N GLU A 60 2.39 -1.74 -22.32
CA GLU A 60 1.48 -1.22 -23.36
C GLU A 60 2.08 0.02 -24.06
N GLN A 61 2.63 0.97 -23.30
CA GLN A 61 3.29 2.17 -23.85
C GLN A 61 4.52 1.83 -24.71
N ARG A 62 5.31 0.83 -24.31
CA ARG A 62 6.48 0.35 -25.07
C ARG A 62 6.08 -0.34 -26.38
N VAL A 63 4.97 -1.07 -26.39
CA VAL A 63 4.45 -1.68 -27.63
C VAL A 63 3.95 -0.61 -28.58
N GLN A 64 3.23 0.40 -28.07
CA GLN A 64 2.72 1.50 -28.89
C GLN A 64 3.83 2.30 -29.56
N THR A 65 4.90 2.62 -28.82
CA THR A 65 6.06 3.38 -29.35
C THR A 65 6.92 2.62 -30.35
N ARG A 66 6.83 1.29 -30.42
CA ARG A 66 7.54 0.47 -31.42
C ARG A 66 6.78 0.30 -32.74
N ASN A 67 5.48 0.57 -32.74
CA ASN A 67 4.59 0.41 -33.89
C ASN A 67 4.25 1.76 -34.57
N THR A 68 4.82 2.87 -34.09
CA THR A 68 4.73 4.22 -34.65
C THR A 68 6.10 4.67 -35.14
#